data_AF-A0A730K0F8-F1
#
_entry.id   AF-A0A730K0F8-F1
#
_cell.length_a   1.000
_cell.length_b   1.000
_cell.length_c   1.000
_cell.angle_alpha   90.00
_cell.angle_beta   90.00
_cell.angle_gamma   90.00
#
_symmetry.space_group_name_H-M   'P 1'
#
loop_
_entity.id
_entity.type
_entity.pdbx_description
1 polymer ?
#
loop_
_entity_poly.entity_id
_entity_poly.type
_entity_poly.pdbx_seq_one_letter_code
_entity_poly.pdbx_strand_id
1 'polypeptide(L)'
;MMQWLIVFLLILLGISSQAEINAVVHGEGNVVNRSNSQVVSLSKGGVIADLYCHEGDYVHKGQELAKIINHDIDKDFEQKKVKAKQLQKKIKDLSYFISSNLDVIDYFNYENIDDPEIISNSKTINDQIQSKQSESKGAESEIHGLTEEVKNKKEEYSLSAKEINIIEPLVKKGISPLSNLLVKKQGAIRLQSEISEINNQIVSKNNFIDLKGKEISTIRQDYLHSIQKKLQDSENDLSILNAELKIINLQRSENIVHSPVEGVIYNVNKNAMTIGGVISPTEMLFEIKPVDKHVRAEVKINPKYRDQIFVGEKTTISIESIVNSRRRPYPAIIENISPDIIESKDNTGLKEYYKVMVEFYVSEGDLSNIKPGMIVDANIITGKHTILDYLMSPIAKTFKGALSEPLPSDH
;
A
#
# COMPACT_ATOMS: atom_id res chain seq x y z
N MET A 1 48.17 81.10 3.42
CA MET A 1 48.16 79.81 4.16
C MET A 1 46.74 79.39 4.54
N MET A 2 45.93 80.27 5.15
CA MET A 2 44.56 79.96 5.61
C MET A 2 43.57 79.56 4.48
N GLN A 3 43.64 80.17 3.29
CA GLN A 3 42.78 79.81 2.15
C GLN A 3 43.05 78.40 1.59
N TRP A 4 44.32 77.96 1.60
CA TRP A 4 44.70 76.62 1.12
C TRP A 4 44.22 75.51 2.07
N LEU A 5 44.18 75.80 3.37
CA LEU A 5 43.60 74.91 4.38
C LEU A 5 42.09 74.71 4.19
N ILE A 6 41.36 75.78 3.84
CA ILE A 6 39.92 75.71 3.59
C ILE A 6 39.63 74.90 2.33
N VAL A 7 40.39 75.10 1.24
CA VAL A 7 40.23 74.32 0.01
C VAL A 7 40.55 72.84 0.26
N PHE A 8 41.62 72.55 1.01
CA PHE A 8 41.97 71.16 1.37
C PHE A 8 40.86 70.50 2.21
N LEU A 9 40.29 71.22 3.18
CA LEU A 9 39.18 70.72 4.01
C LEU A 9 37.93 70.42 3.16
N LEU A 10 37.60 71.30 2.21
CA LEU A 10 36.45 71.10 1.31
C LEU A 10 36.66 69.91 0.37
N ILE A 11 37.88 69.70 -0.13
CA ILE A 11 38.23 68.53 -0.93
C ILE A 11 38.12 67.25 -0.09
N LEU A 12 38.64 67.26 1.15
CA LEU A 12 38.59 66.12 2.05
C LEU A 12 37.14 65.79 2.44
N LEU A 13 36.29 66.80 2.67
CA LEU A 13 34.84 66.64 2.87
C LEU A 13 34.15 66.05 1.63
N GLY A 14 34.53 66.48 0.43
CA GLY A 14 34.03 65.94 -0.84
C GLY A 14 34.43 64.49 -1.11
N ILE A 15 35.64 64.10 -0.72
CA ILE A 15 36.11 62.70 -0.83
C ILE A 15 35.44 61.84 0.26
N SER A 16 35.34 62.36 1.49
CA SER A 16 34.72 61.68 2.63
C SER A 16 33.22 61.43 2.45
N SER A 17 32.54 62.28 1.66
CA SER A 17 31.13 62.08 1.30
C SER A 17 30.92 61.02 0.22
N GLN A 18 31.95 60.64 -0.55
CA GLN A 18 31.88 59.60 -1.59
C GLN A 18 32.50 58.27 -1.16
N ALA A 19 33.39 58.28 -0.17
CA ALA A 19 34.02 57.08 0.35
C ALA A 19 33.04 56.30 1.23
N GLU A 20 32.56 55.16 0.73
CA GLU A 20 31.68 54.23 1.44
C GLU A 20 32.49 53.26 2.30
N ILE A 21 32.07 53.07 3.55
CA ILE A 21 32.54 52.05 4.48
C ILE A 21 31.38 51.13 4.85
N ASN A 22 31.66 49.82 4.96
CA ASN A 22 30.65 48.84 5.34
C ASN A 22 30.36 48.96 6.84
N ALA A 23 29.09 49.11 7.20
CA ALA A 23 28.62 48.90 8.56
C ALA A 23 28.63 47.40 8.85
N VAL A 24 29.24 47.01 9.96
CA VAL A 24 29.32 45.59 10.35
C VAL A 24 28.75 45.41 11.74
N VAL A 25 27.77 44.52 11.85
CA VAL A 25 27.28 44.02 13.13
C VAL A 25 27.99 42.70 13.42
N HIS A 26 28.61 42.63 14.59
CA HIS A 26 29.30 41.44 15.06
C HIS A 26 28.39 40.57 15.93
N GLY A 27 28.46 39.26 15.72
CA GLY A 27 27.82 38.26 16.55
C GLY A 27 28.68 37.03 16.73
N GLU A 28 28.62 36.46 17.93
CA GLU A 28 29.30 35.22 18.29
C GLU A 28 28.30 34.07 18.26
N GLY A 29 28.73 32.90 17.82
CA GLY A 29 27.86 31.77 17.59
C GLY A 29 28.57 30.43 17.59
N ASN A 30 27.82 29.38 17.26
CA ASN A 30 28.38 28.04 17.07
C ASN A 30 27.88 27.41 15.78
N VAL A 31 28.70 26.55 15.20
CA VAL A 31 28.35 25.74 14.03
C VAL A 31 27.27 24.72 14.38
N VAL A 32 26.22 24.64 13.57
CA VAL A 32 25.11 23.69 13.66
C VAL A 32 24.89 23.02 12.31
N ASN A 33 24.51 21.73 12.32
CA ASN A 33 24.20 21.04 11.08
C ASN A 33 22.87 21.51 10.48
N ARG A 34 22.76 21.44 9.16
CA ARG A 34 21.51 21.72 8.47
C ARG A 34 20.53 20.56 8.63
N SER A 35 21.01 19.35 8.44
CA SER A 35 20.22 18.13 8.51
C SER A 35 20.12 17.58 9.93
N ASN A 36 18.93 17.12 10.28
CA ASN A 36 18.69 16.41 11.54
C ASN A 36 19.26 14.99 11.48
N SER A 37 19.65 14.46 12.65
CA SER A 37 20.00 13.06 12.80
C SER A 37 18.88 12.16 12.27
N GLN A 38 19.25 11.12 11.51
CA GLN A 38 18.34 10.09 11.04
C GLN A 38 18.38 8.90 11.98
N VAL A 39 17.22 8.51 12.50
CA VAL A 39 17.07 7.31 13.32
C VAL A 39 16.64 6.15 12.45
N VAL A 40 17.42 5.08 12.46
CA VAL A 40 17.09 3.81 11.81
C VAL A 40 16.57 2.86 12.89
N SER A 41 15.39 2.28 12.65
CA SER A 41 14.70 1.36 13.56
C SER A 41 14.02 0.25 12.75
N LEU A 42 13.69 -0.86 13.40
CA LEU A 42 12.93 -1.96 12.78
C LEU A 42 11.44 -1.89 13.07
N SER A 43 10.61 -2.31 12.12
CA SER A 43 9.16 -2.44 12.34
C SER A 43 8.80 -3.60 13.28
N LYS A 44 9.46 -4.76 13.16
CA LYS A 44 9.07 -6.00 13.85
C LYS A 44 10.07 -6.53 14.88
N GLY A 45 11.20 -5.85 15.08
CA GLY A 45 12.27 -6.30 15.97
C GLY A 45 12.90 -7.63 15.51
N GLY A 46 13.84 -8.14 16.30
CA GLY A 46 14.53 -9.40 16.00
C GLY A 46 15.81 -9.59 16.80
N VAL A 47 16.58 -10.61 16.44
CA VAL A 47 17.87 -10.92 17.05
C VAL A 47 18.99 -10.46 16.12
N ILE A 48 19.97 -9.73 16.65
CA ILE A 48 21.15 -9.30 15.89
C ILE A 48 21.99 -10.53 15.55
N ALA A 49 22.12 -10.81 14.26
CA ALA A 49 22.95 -11.90 13.76
C ALA A 49 24.37 -11.42 13.48
N ASP A 50 24.50 -10.30 12.77
CA ASP A 50 25.77 -9.68 12.44
C ASP A 50 25.65 -8.15 12.53
N LEU A 51 26.73 -7.49 12.94
CA LEU A 51 26.88 -6.04 12.95
C LEU A 51 28.10 -5.67 12.11
N TYR A 52 27.92 -4.78 11.13
CA TYR A 52 28.95 -4.42 10.15
C TYR A 52 29.54 -3.02 10.37
N CYS A 53 29.09 -2.30 11.40
CA CYS A 53 29.47 -0.92 11.66
C CYS A 53 29.58 -0.62 13.16
N HIS A 54 30.39 0.39 13.49
CA HIS A 54 30.61 0.87 14.85
C HIS A 54 30.29 2.35 14.98
N GLU A 55 30.14 2.83 16.21
CA GLU A 55 30.02 4.26 16.50
C GLU A 55 31.25 5.01 15.99
N GLY A 56 31.02 6.10 15.27
CA GLY A 56 32.05 6.90 14.62
C GLY A 56 32.40 6.48 13.20
N ASP A 57 31.90 5.35 12.70
CA ASP A 57 32.14 4.91 11.33
C ASP A 57 31.41 5.80 10.32
N TYR A 58 32.07 6.07 9.19
CA TYR A 58 31.47 6.73 8.03
C TYR A 58 30.75 5.70 7.18
N VAL A 59 29.50 5.99 6.79
CA VAL A 59 28.65 5.10 6.00
C VAL A 59 28.07 5.81 4.78
N HIS A 60 28.01 5.08 3.67
CA HIS A 60 27.35 5.54 2.46
C HIS A 60 25.85 5.20 2.48
N LYS A 61 25.07 5.95 1.70
CA LYS A 61 23.65 5.64 1.50
C LYS A 61 23.48 4.25 0.87
N GLY A 62 22.66 3.41 1.47
CA GLY A 62 22.40 2.03 1.07
C GLY A 62 23.44 1.03 1.54
N GLN A 63 24.44 1.45 2.32
CA GLN A 63 25.39 0.52 2.94
C GLN A 63 24.69 -0.34 4.00
N GLU A 64 24.97 -1.64 4.00
CA GLU A 64 24.51 -2.58 5.03
C GLU A 64 25.17 -2.26 6.38
N LEU A 65 24.36 -2.15 7.42
CA LEU A 65 24.78 -1.79 8.78
C LEU A 65 24.72 -2.98 9.73
N ALA A 66 23.64 -3.77 9.63
CA ALA A 66 23.44 -4.96 10.44
C ALA A 66 22.54 -5.97 9.74
N LYS A 67 22.69 -7.23 10.14
CA LYS A 67 21.82 -8.33 9.76
C LYS A 67 21.08 -8.84 10.98
N ILE A 68 19.78 -9.01 10.82
CA ILE A 68 18.84 -9.33 11.88
C ILE A 68 18.08 -10.58 11.47
N ILE A 69 17.85 -11.47 12.43
CA ILE A 69 17.07 -12.69 12.20
C ILE A 69 15.81 -12.60 13.04
N ASN A 70 14.68 -12.84 12.38
CA ASN A 70 13.39 -12.95 13.03
C ASN A 70 12.74 -14.29 12.63
N HIS A 71 12.92 -15.29 13.50
CA HIS A 71 12.40 -16.63 13.26
C HIS A 71 10.86 -16.69 13.18
N ASP A 72 10.16 -15.76 13.83
CA ASP A 72 8.70 -15.71 13.77
C ASP A 72 8.21 -15.26 12.38
N ILE A 73 8.89 -14.27 11.77
CA ILE A 73 8.58 -13.82 10.40
C ILE A 73 8.88 -14.94 9.39
N ASP A 74 10.03 -15.61 9.52
CA ASP A 74 10.39 -16.72 8.63
C ASP A 74 9.41 -17.90 8.74
N LYS A 75 9.02 -18.25 9.97
CA LYS A 75 8.02 -19.29 10.23
C LYS A 75 6.67 -18.92 9.63
N ASP A 76 6.18 -17.70 9.86
CA ASP A 76 4.90 -17.24 9.31
C ASP A 76 4.92 -17.23 7.77
N PHE A 77 6.03 -16.78 7.17
CA PHE A 77 6.22 -16.82 5.71
C PHE A 77 6.11 -18.25 5.15
N GLU A 78 6.86 -19.21 5.70
CA GLU A 78 6.83 -20.58 5.18
C GLU A 78 5.48 -21.27 5.41
N GLN A 79 4.81 -21.01 6.56
CA GLN A 79 3.46 -21.51 6.81
C GLN A 79 2.45 -20.98 5.78
N LYS A 80 2.45 -19.66 5.53
CA LYS A 80 1.55 -19.05 4.55
C LYS A 80 1.86 -19.47 3.12
N LYS A 81 3.13 -19.65 2.77
CA LYS A 81 3.56 -20.15 1.45
C LYS A 81 3.10 -21.58 1.19
N VAL A 82 3.18 -22.47 2.20
CA VAL A 82 2.64 -23.83 2.08
C VAL A 82 1.13 -23.79 1.88
N LYS A 83 0.41 -22.97 2.66
CA LYS A 83 -1.04 -22.79 2.50
C LYS A 83 -1.42 -22.23 1.12
N ALA A 84 -0.66 -21.28 0.59
CA ALA A 84 -0.87 -20.72 -0.75
C ALA A 84 -0.69 -21.79 -1.84
N LYS A 85 0.33 -22.65 -1.73
CA LYS A 85 0.52 -23.78 -2.65
C LYS A 85 -0.64 -24.79 -2.60
N GLN A 86 -1.16 -25.07 -1.41
CA GLN A 86 -2.32 -25.95 -1.25
C GLN A 86 -3.57 -25.36 -1.92
N LEU A 87 -3.84 -24.06 -1.71
CA LEU A 87 -4.94 -23.36 -2.37
C LEU A 87 -4.76 -23.31 -3.90
N GLN A 88 -3.54 -23.07 -4.39
CA GLN A 88 -3.26 -23.12 -5.83
C GLN A 88 -3.55 -24.48 -6.44
N LYS A 89 -3.17 -25.58 -5.77
CA LYS A 89 -3.52 -26.93 -6.20
C LYS A 89 -5.04 -27.11 -6.22
N LYS A 90 -5.73 -26.70 -5.16
CA LYS A 90 -7.20 -26.80 -5.06
C LYS A 90 -7.91 -26.02 -6.17
N ILE A 91 -7.48 -24.79 -6.46
CA ILE A 91 -8.00 -23.96 -7.56
C ILE A 91 -7.80 -24.64 -8.91
N LYS A 92 -6.62 -25.23 -9.14
CA LYS A 92 -6.33 -25.98 -10.37
C LYS A 92 -7.30 -27.16 -10.54
N ASP A 93 -7.52 -27.93 -9.48
CA ASP A 93 -8.41 -29.08 -9.49
C ASP A 93 -9.89 -28.66 -9.71
N LEU A 94 -10.35 -27.60 -9.04
CA LEU A 94 -11.71 -27.05 -9.18
C LEU A 94 -11.96 -26.47 -10.59
N SER A 95 -11.01 -25.69 -11.12
CA SER A 95 -11.12 -25.10 -12.46
C SER A 95 -11.09 -26.18 -13.55
N TYR A 96 -10.23 -27.18 -13.40
CA TYR A 96 -10.21 -28.34 -14.29
C TYR A 96 -11.52 -29.11 -14.24
N PHE A 97 -12.08 -29.35 -13.04
CA PHE A 97 -13.38 -30.01 -12.87
C PHE A 97 -14.48 -29.28 -13.65
N ILE A 98 -14.58 -27.95 -13.52
CA ILE A 98 -15.60 -27.16 -14.24
C ILE A 98 -15.40 -27.31 -15.75
N SER A 99 -14.18 -27.10 -16.24
CA SER A 99 -13.90 -27.15 -17.69
C SER A 99 -14.18 -28.52 -18.32
N SER A 100 -13.91 -29.61 -17.59
CA SER A 100 -14.08 -30.98 -18.07
C SER A 100 -15.55 -31.44 -18.07
N ASN A 101 -16.44 -30.69 -17.41
CA ASN A 101 -17.83 -31.08 -17.18
C ASN A 101 -18.86 -30.11 -17.79
N LEU A 102 -18.41 -29.18 -18.65
CA LEU A 102 -19.30 -28.25 -19.36
C LEU A 102 -20.25 -28.98 -20.34
N ASP A 103 -19.73 -29.96 -21.08
CA ASP A 103 -20.47 -30.64 -22.16
C ASP A 103 -20.93 -32.05 -21.79
N VAL A 104 -20.48 -32.58 -20.65
CA VAL A 104 -20.90 -33.91 -20.18
C VAL A 104 -22.25 -33.78 -19.48
N ILE A 105 -23.21 -34.65 -19.77
CA ILE A 105 -24.57 -34.61 -19.19
C ILE A 105 -24.84 -35.83 -18.30
N ASP A 106 -24.32 -37.00 -18.66
CA ASP A 106 -24.71 -38.25 -18.02
C ASP A 106 -23.88 -38.62 -16.78
N TYR A 107 -22.71 -38.01 -16.61
CA TYR A 107 -21.84 -38.23 -15.45
C TYR A 107 -20.92 -37.02 -15.23
N PHE A 108 -20.24 -36.98 -14.08
CA PHE A 108 -19.14 -36.07 -13.80
C PHE A 108 -17.82 -36.79 -13.99
N ASN A 109 -16.96 -36.23 -14.86
CA ASN A 109 -15.58 -36.66 -15.02
C ASN A 109 -14.72 -36.01 -13.94
N TYR A 110 -13.98 -36.83 -13.21
CA TYR A 110 -13.01 -36.42 -12.20
C TYR A 110 -11.64 -37.09 -12.41
N GLU A 111 -11.38 -37.63 -13.61
CA GLU A 111 -10.06 -38.13 -13.99
C GLU A 111 -9.03 -37.00 -13.96
N ASN A 112 -7.85 -37.26 -13.41
CA ASN A 112 -6.77 -36.30 -13.19
C ASN A 112 -7.02 -35.23 -12.11
N ILE A 113 -8.03 -35.43 -11.26
CA ILE A 113 -8.24 -34.62 -10.05
C ILE A 113 -7.66 -35.36 -8.85
N ASP A 114 -6.88 -34.65 -8.04
CA ASP A 114 -6.26 -35.21 -6.83
C ASP A 114 -7.03 -34.86 -5.55
N ASP A 115 -7.97 -33.90 -5.59
CA ASP A 115 -8.76 -33.48 -4.43
C ASP A 115 -9.74 -34.59 -4.00
N PRO A 116 -9.52 -35.25 -2.83
CA PRO A 116 -10.37 -36.35 -2.37
C PRO A 116 -11.82 -35.92 -2.12
N GLU A 117 -12.05 -34.67 -1.76
CA GLU A 117 -13.38 -34.12 -1.51
C GLU A 117 -14.17 -34.04 -2.82
N ILE A 118 -13.53 -33.57 -3.90
CA ILE A 118 -14.16 -33.50 -5.22
C ILE A 118 -14.46 -34.92 -5.72
N ILE A 119 -13.51 -35.85 -5.62
CA ILE A 119 -13.69 -37.23 -6.07
C ILE A 119 -14.87 -37.90 -5.35
N SER A 120 -14.90 -37.84 -4.01
CA SER A 120 -15.95 -38.49 -3.21
C SER A 120 -17.33 -37.90 -3.50
N ASN A 121 -17.43 -36.57 -3.57
CA ASN A 121 -18.70 -35.90 -3.84
C ASN A 121 -19.17 -36.19 -5.27
N SER A 122 -18.29 -36.09 -6.26
CA SER A 122 -18.61 -36.40 -7.65
C SER A 122 -19.11 -37.83 -7.83
N LYS A 123 -18.51 -38.79 -7.12
CA LYS A 123 -18.96 -40.18 -7.12
C LYS A 123 -20.38 -40.31 -6.56
N THR A 124 -20.66 -39.67 -5.43
CA THR A 124 -22.00 -39.71 -4.81
C THR A 124 -23.05 -39.10 -5.74
N ILE A 125 -22.72 -37.99 -6.40
CA ILE A 125 -23.61 -37.35 -7.38
C ILE A 125 -23.80 -38.23 -8.61
N ASN A 126 -22.75 -38.89 -9.11
CA ASN A 126 -22.85 -39.85 -10.21
C ASN A 126 -23.76 -41.03 -9.86
N ASP A 127 -23.64 -41.58 -8.64
CA ASP A 127 -24.51 -42.66 -8.16
C ASP A 127 -25.99 -42.22 -8.13
N GLN A 128 -26.27 -40.98 -7.72
CA GLN A 128 -27.61 -40.39 -7.75
C GLN A 128 -28.15 -40.24 -9.18
N ILE A 129 -27.33 -39.70 -10.09
CA ILE A 129 -27.69 -39.55 -11.52
C ILE A 129 -27.96 -40.92 -12.13
N GLN A 130 -27.10 -41.91 -11.88
CA GLN A 130 -27.23 -43.26 -12.40
C GLN A 130 -28.52 -43.95 -11.90
N SER A 131 -28.86 -43.76 -10.63
CA SER A 131 -30.12 -44.26 -10.06
C SER A 131 -31.33 -43.69 -10.80
N LYS A 132 -31.35 -42.37 -11.06
CA LYS A 132 -32.43 -41.67 -11.76
C LYS A 132 -32.51 -42.04 -13.25
N GLN A 133 -31.37 -42.26 -13.89
CA GLN A 133 -31.30 -42.79 -15.26
C GLN A 133 -31.83 -44.22 -15.34
N SER A 134 -31.54 -45.06 -14.35
CA SER A 134 -32.04 -46.43 -14.28
C SER A 134 -33.57 -46.47 -14.11
N GLU A 135 -34.13 -45.58 -13.29
CA GLU A 135 -35.59 -45.36 -13.19
C GLU A 135 -36.20 -44.97 -14.55
N SER A 136 -35.54 -44.06 -15.27
CA SER A 136 -35.99 -43.61 -16.60
C SER A 136 -35.98 -44.74 -17.63
N LYS A 137 -34.89 -45.54 -17.68
CA LYS A 137 -34.79 -46.73 -18.55
C LYS A 137 -35.84 -47.80 -18.22
N GLY A 138 -36.20 -47.95 -16.95
CA GLY A 138 -37.31 -48.81 -16.52
C GLY A 138 -38.65 -48.32 -17.11
N ALA A 139 -38.94 -47.03 -16.99
CA ALA A 139 -40.14 -46.43 -17.56
C ALA A 139 -40.19 -46.52 -19.10
N GLU A 140 -39.06 -46.38 -19.80
CA GLU A 140 -38.97 -46.57 -21.25
C GLU A 140 -39.33 -48.01 -21.65
N SER A 141 -38.85 -49.00 -20.89
CA SER A 141 -39.17 -50.42 -21.13
C SER A 141 -40.65 -50.71 -20.92
N GLU A 142 -41.27 -50.09 -19.91
CA GLU A 142 -42.72 -50.18 -19.69
C GLU A 142 -43.52 -49.53 -20.82
N ILE A 143 -43.10 -48.34 -21.30
CA ILE A 143 -43.72 -47.67 -22.46
C ILE A 143 -43.67 -48.57 -23.69
N HIS A 144 -42.55 -49.25 -23.93
CA HIS A 144 -42.44 -50.20 -25.04
C HIS A 144 -43.48 -51.33 -24.91
N GLY A 145 -43.65 -51.91 -23.72
CA GLY A 145 -44.69 -52.91 -23.45
C GLY A 145 -46.11 -52.40 -23.69
N LEU A 146 -46.44 -51.23 -23.14
CA LEU A 146 -47.75 -50.59 -23.33
C LEU A 146 -48.01 -50.24 -24.80
N THR A 147 -46.98 -49.87 -25.55
CA THR A 147 -47.10 -49.55 -26.99
C THR A 147 -47.46 -50.79 -27.80
N GLU A 148 -46.87 -51.95 -27.50
CA GLU A 148 -47.25 -53.21 -28.13
C GLU A 148 -48.67 -53.64 -27.72
N GLU A 149 -49.07 -53.39 -26.47
CA GLU A 149 -50.45 -53.63 -26.03
C GLU A 149 -51.47 -52.76 -26.79
N VAL A 150 -51.18 -51.47 -26.97
CA VAL A 150 -52.00 -50.56 -27.80
C VAL A 150 -52.11 -51.08 -29.24
N LYS A 151 -51.00 -51.57 -29.81
CA LYS A 151 -51.00 -52.13 -31.17
C LYS A 151 -51.91 -53.36 -31.26
N ASN A 152 -51.80 -54.31 -30.34
CA ASN A 152 -52.67 -55.49 -30.29
C ASN A 152 -54.15 -55.11 -30.13
N LYS A 153 -54.46 -54.16 -29.24
CA LYS A 153 -55.83 -53.65 -29.04
C LYS A 153 -56.39 -52.94 -30.26
N LYS A 154 -55.55 -52.20 -31.00
CA LYS A 154 -55.93 -51.57 -32.28
C LYS A 154 -56.25 -52.61 -33.36
N GLU A 155 -55.51 -53.71 -33.41
CA GLU A 155 -55.82 -54.83 -34.31
C GLU A 155 -57.16 -55.49 -33.94
N GLU A 156 -57.40 -55.75 -32.65
CA GLU A 156 -58.67 -56.27 -32.13
C GLU A 156 -59.86 -55.35 -32.48
N TYR A 157 -59.68 -54.03 -32.31
CA TYR A 157 -60.67 -53.02 -32.69
C TYR A 157 -60.95 -53.02 -34.21
N SER A 158 -59.91 -53.15 -35.04
CA SER A 158 -60.05 -53.23 -36.51
C SER A 158 -60.86 -54.46 -36.94
N LEU A 159 -60.65 -55.61 -36.30
CA LEU A 159 -61.45 -56.82 -36.56
C LEU A 159 -62.91 -56.61 -36.14
N SER A 160 -63.15 -56.05 -34.96
CA SER A 160 -64.51 -55.72 -34.48
C SER A 160 -65.23 -54.75 -35.42
N ALA A 161 -64.52 -53.73 -35.95
CA ALA A 161 -65.06 -52.81 -36.93
C ALA A 161 -65.45 -53.52 -38.25
N LYS A 162 -64.65 -54.48 -38.72
CA LYS A 162 -65.00 -55.31 -39.90
C LYS A 162 -66.26 -56.14 -39.64
N GLU A 163 -66.39 -56.76 -38.46
CA GLU A 163 -67.59 -57.52 -38.09
C GLU A 163 -68.85 -56.63 -38.07
N ILE A 164 -68.75 -55.42 -37.50
CA ILE A 164 -69.83 -54.44 -37.49
C ILE A 164 -70.25 -54.10 -38.93
N ASN A 165 -69.28 -53.85 -39.83
CA ASN A 165 -69.55 -53.53 -41.23
C ASN A 165 -70.23 -54.68 -42.00
N ILE A 166 -69.97 -55.93 -41.61
CA ILE A 166 -70.64 -57.11 -42.19
C ILE A 166 -72.06 -57.28 -41.62
N ILE A 167 -72.23 -57.11 -40.31
CA ILE A 167 -73.52 -57.35 -39.62
C ILE A 167 -74.52 -56.22 -39.88
N GLU A 168 -74.08 -54.97 -39.97
CA GLU A 168 -74.96 -53.82 -40.17
C GLU A 168 -75.92 -53.94 -41.37
N PRO A 169 -75.47 -54.28 -42.61
CA PRO A 169 -76.38 -54.48 -43.73
C PRO A 169 -77.28 -55.71 -43.57
N LEU A 170 -76.84 -56.76 -42.86
CA LEU A 170 -77.66 -57.94 -42.58
C LEU A 170 -78.82 -57.60 -41.64
N VAL A 171 -78.58 -56.76 -40.63
CA VAL A 171 -79.63 -56.23 -39.75
C VAL A 171 -80.61 -55.35 -40.54
N LYS A 172 -80.12 -54.46 -41.41
CA LYS A 172 -80.97 -53.60 -42.27
C LYS A 172 -81.89 -54.41 -43.20
N LYS A 173 -81.43 -55.59 -43.64
CA LYS A 173 -82.22 -56.53 -44.46
C LYS A 173 -83.13 -57.45 -43.62
N GLY A 174 -83.14 -57.32 -42.29
CA GLY A 174 -83.93 -58.16 -41.38
C GLY A 174 -83.40 -59.59 -41.20
N ILE A 175 -82.17 -59.88 -41.64
CA ILE A 175 -81.55 -61.22 -41.61
C ILE A 175 -80.92 -61.52 -40.24
N SER A 176 -80.43 -60.50 -39.55
CA SER A 176 -79.82 -60.62 -38.20
C SER A 176 -80.56 -59.75 -37.18
N PRO A 177 -80.67 -60.18 -35.91
CA PRO A 177 -81.25 -59.35 -34.83
C PRO A 177 -80.43 -58.06 -34.58
N LEU A 178 -81.13 -56.96 -34.25
CA LEU A 178 -80.49 -55.68 -33.87
C LEU A 178 -79.63 -55.80 -32.62
N SER A 179 -80.03 -56.65 -31.66
CA SER A 179 -79.27 -56.90 -30.43
C SER A 179 -77.84 -57.37 -30.71
N ASN A 180 -77.64 -58.19 -31.75
CA ASN A 180 -76.32 -58.67 -32.16
C ASN A 180 -75.41 -57.49 -32.60
N LEU A 181 -75.94 -56.56 -33.39
CA LEU A 181 -75.20 -55.36 -33.81
C LEU A 181 -74.85 -54.44 -32.63
N LEU A 182 -75.78 -54.27 -31.67
CA LEU A 182 -75.54 -53.43 -30.49
C LEU A 182 -74.44 -54.00 -29.59
N VAL A 183 -74.41 -55.31 -29.36
CA VAL A 183 -73.35 -55.98 -28.60
C VAL A 183 -71.98 -55.77 -29.26
N LYS A 184 -71.90 -55.88 -30.59
CA LYS A 184 -70.64 -55.64 -31.33
C LYS A 184 -70.20 -54.18 -31.25
N LYS A 185 -71.11 -53.22 -31.41
CA LYS A 185 -70.82 -51.79 -31.22
C LYS A 185 -70.36 -51.48 -29.80
N GLN A 186 -70.99 -52.05 -28.78
CA GLN A 186 -70.58 -51.90 -27.38
C GLN A 186 -69.17 -52.47 -27.15
N GLY A 187 -68.85 -53.62 -27.75
CA GLY A 187 -67.51 -54.19 -27.72
C GLY A 187 -66.46 -53.28 -28.34
N ALA A 188 -66.74 -52.67 -29.50
CA ALA A 188 -65.85 -51.71 -30.15
C ALA A 188 -65.61 -50.45 -29.29
N ILE A 189 -66.67 -49.91 -28.66
CA ILE A 189 -66.54 -48.77 -27.73
C ILE A 189 -65.66 -49.16 -26.52
N ARG A 190 -65.85 -50.36 -25.96
CA ARG A 190 -65.01 -50.84 -24.84
C ARG A 190 -63.54 -50.90 -25.23
N LEU A 191 -63.21 -51.47 -26.39
CA LEU A 191 -61.84 -51.53 -26.91
C LEU A 191 -61.25 -50.13 -27.13
N GLN A 192 -62.04 -49.18 -27.61
CA GLN A 192 -61.60 -47.79 -27.78
C GLN A 192 -61.29 -47.11 -26.43
N SER A 193 -62.09 -47.36 -25.40
CA SER A 193 -61.82 -46.89 -24.04
C SER A 193 -60.55 -47.51 -23.47
N GLU A 194 -60.35 -48.83 -23.61
CA GLU A 194 -59.13 -49.54 -23.18
C GLU A 194 -57.88 -48.96 -23.88
N ILE A 195 -57.93 -48.74 -25.20
CA ILE A 195 -56.84 -48.08 -25.95
C ILE A 195 -56.55 -46.69 -25.39
N SER A 196 -57.58 -45.91 -25.07
CA SER A 196 -57.42 -44.55 -24.55
C SER A 196 -56.78 -44.55 -23.16
N GLU A 197 -57.16 -45.50 -22.31
CA GLU A 197 -56.58 -45.68 -20.97
C GLU A 197 -55.09 -46.02 -21.07
N ILE A 198 -54.71 -46.98 -21.93
CA ILE A 198 -53.30 -47.36 -22.11
C ILE A 198 -52.48 -46.18 -22.69
N ASN A 199 -53.04 -45.42 -23.63
CA ASN A 199 -52.37 -44.22 -24.14
C ASN A 199 -52.14 -43.17 -23.04
N ASN A 200 -53.09 -42.97 -22.13
CA ASN A 200 -52.93 -42.07 -20.99
C ASN A 200 -51.81 -42.56 -20.04
N GLN A 201 -51.68 -43.87 -19.86
CA GLN A 201 -50.55 -44.44 -19.10
C GLN A 201 -49.20 -44.18 -19.78
N ILE A 202 -49.11 -44.33 -21.11
CA ILE A 202 -47.91 -43.98 -21.89
C ILE A 202 -47.55 -42.50 -21.72
N VAL A 203 -48.54 -41.59 -21.82
CA VAL A 203 -48.31 -40.15 -21.60
C VAL A 203 -47.82 -39.88 -20.18
N SER A 204 -48.42 -40.51 -19.17
CA SER A 204 -47.99 -40.37 -17.77
C SER A 204 -46.54 -40.84 -17.57
N LYS A 205 -46.14 -41.95 -18.19
CA LYS A 205 -44.77 -42.47 -18.13
C LYS A 205 -43.76 -41.58 -18.87
N ASN A 206 -44.14 -41.00 -20.01
CA ASN A 206 -43.32 -40.00 -20.69
C ASN A 206 -43.11 -38.74 -19.83
N ASN A 207 -44.16 -38.24 -19.18
CA ASN A 207 -44.04 -37.12 -18.25
C ASN A 207 -43.12 -37.45 -17.06
N PHE A 208 -43.17 -38.69 -16.56
CA PHE A 208 -42.25 -39.15 -15.53
C PHE A 208 -40.79 -39.11 -15.99
N ILE A 209 -40.49 -39.57 -17.21
CA ILE A 209 -39.13 -39.52 -17.79
C ILE A 209 -38.65 -38.06 -17.93
N ASP A 210 -39.50 -37.15 -18.44
CA ASP A 210 -39.16 -35.73 -18.57
C ASP A 210 -38.85 -35.07 -17.20
N LEU A 211 -39.65 -35.38 -16.19
CA LEU A 211 -39.41 -34.91 -14.82
C LEU A 211 -38.08 -35.43 -14.27
N LYS A 212 -37.74 -36.71 -14.51
CA LYS A 212 -36.45 -37.28 -14.09
C LYS A 212 -35.28 -36.63 -14.82
N GLY A 213 -35.41 -36.31 -16.11
CA GLY A 213 -34.42 -35.55 -16.87
C GLY A 213 -34.19 -34.14 -16.29
N LYS A 214 -35.25 -33.45 -15.88
CA LYS A 214 -35.16 -32.17 -15.18
C LYS A 214 -34.49 -32.28 -13.81
N GLU A 215 -34.85 -33.29 -13.01
CA GLU A 215 -34.19 -33.56 -11.71
C GLU A 215 -32.68 -33.78 -11.88
N ILE A 216 -32.27 -34.58 -12.87
CA ILE A 216 -30.84 -34.80 -13.18
C ILE A 216 -30.17 -33.47 -13.54
N SER A 217 -30.81 -32.66 -14.38
CA SER A 217 -30.28 -31.36 -14.79
C SER A 217 -30.10 -30.41 -13.60
N THR A 218 -31.07 -30.35 -12.69
CA THR A 218 -30.99 -29.55 -11.46
C THR A 218 -29.86 -30.03 -10.55
N ILE A 219 -29.76 -31.33 -10.28
CA ILE A 219 -28.68 -31.91 -9.46
C ILE A 219 -27.31 -31.51 -10.02
N ARG A 220 -27.15 -31.55 -11.35
CA ARG A 220 -25.91 -31.14 -12.00
C ARG A 220 -25.62 -29.65 -11.85
N GLN A 221 -26.62 -28.80 -12.12
CA GLN A 221 -26.48 -27.35 -12.03
C GLN A 221 -26.13 -26.93 -10.60
N ASP A 222 -26.81 -27.49 -9.61
CA ASP A 222 -26.55 -27.21 -8.20
C ASP A 222 -25.13 -27.64 -7.81
N TYR A 223 -24.69 -28.81 -8.28
CA TYR A 223 -23.34 -29.28 -7.99
C TYR A 223 -22.28 -28.39 -8.67
N LEU A 224 -22.43 -28.08 -9.97
CA LEU A 224 -21.52 -27.18 -10.68
C LEU A 224 -21.48 -25.79 -10.04
N HIS A 225 -22.62 -25.24 -9.64
CA HIS A 225 -22.70 -23.98 -8.93
C HIS A 225 -21.97 -24.04 -7.58
N SER A 226 -22.10 -25.15 -6.85
CA SER A 226 -21.37 -25.36 -5.59
C SER A 226 -19.85 -25.39 -5.80
N ILE A 227 -19.38 -26.00 -6.90
CA ILE A 227 -17.96 -26.04 -7.26
C ILE A 227 -17.45 -24.67 -7.70
N GLN A 228 -18.22 -23.92 -8.50
CA GLN A 228 -17.90 -22.54 -8.89
C GLN A 228 -17.77 -21.63 -7.66
N LYS A 229 -18.69 -21.75 -6.70
CA LYS A 229 -18.61 -21.01 -5.44
C LYS A 229 -17.34 -21.36 -4.67
N LYS A 230 -17.03 -22.67 -4.52
CA LYS A 230 -15.78 -23.11 -3.87
C LYS A 230 -14.52 -22.59 -4.59
N LEU A 231 -14.55 -22.51 -5.91
CA LEU A 231 -13.46 -21.92 -6.71
C LEU A 231 -13.29 -20.44 -6.38
N GLN A 232 -14.37 -19.66 -6.44
CA GLN A 232 -14.36 -18.24 -6.12
C GLN A 232 -13.86 -17.97 -4.69
N ASP A 233 -14.35 -18.74 -3.72
CA ASP A 233 -13.92 -18.62 -2.31
C ASP A 233 -12.42 -18.94 -2.18
N SER A 234 -11.93 -19.99 -2.84
CA SER A 234 -10.51 -20.37 -2.82
C SER A 234 -9.61 -19.33 -3.50
N GLU A 235 -10.06 -18.72 -4.60
CA GLU A 235 -9.36 -17.63 -5.29
C GLU A 235 -9.26 -16.37 -4.43
N ASN A 236 -10.35 -16.01 -3.74
CA ASN A 236 -10.37 -14.90 -2.78
C ASN A 236 -9.39 -15.15 -1.63
N ASP A 237 -9.43 -16.35 -1.04
CA ASP A 237 -8.51 -16.73 0.04
C ASP A 237 -7.05 -16.68 -0.42
N LEU A 238 -6.75 -17.15 -1.63
CA LEU A 238 -5.41 -17.08 -2.22
C LEU A 238 -4.98 -15.64 -2.46
N SER A 239 -5.88 -14.78 -2.93
CA SER A 239 -5.60 -13.35 -3.15
C SER A 239 -5.23 -12.64 -1.85
N ILE A 240 -6.02 -12.85 -0.78
CA ILE A 240 -5.73 -12.33 0.56
C ILE A 240 -4.38 -12.83 1.05
N LEU A 241 -4.14 -14.14 0.94
CA LEU A 241 -2.89 -14.77 1.38
C LEU A 241 -1.67 -14.27 0.62
N ASN A 242 -1.79 -14.00 -0.68
CA ASN A 242 -0.72 -13.41 -1.50
C ASN A 242 -0.42 -11.96 -1.06
N ALA A 243 -1.43 -11.17 -0.71
CA ALA A 243 -1.23 -9.83 -0.17
C ALA A 243 -0.49 -9.88 1.18
N GLU A 244 -0.86 -10.80 2.06
CA GLU A 244 -0.16 -11.02 3.32
C GLU A 244 1.29 -11.48 3.11
N LEU A 245 1.53 -12.43 2.20
CA LEU A 245 2.88 -12.89 1.85
C LEU A 245 3.75 -11.76 1.30
N LYS A 246 3.18 -10.83 0.53
CA LYS A 246 3.89 -9.64 0.04
C LYS A 246 4.36 -8.76 1.20
N ILE A 247 3.51 -8.53 2.19
CA ILE A 247 3.83 -7.74 3.39
C ILE A 247 4.92 -8.44 4.21
N ILE A 248 4.78 -9.74 4.45
CA ILE A 248 5.75 -10.52 5.20
C ILE A 248 7.09 -10.57 4.46
N ASN A 249 7.09 -10.70 3.13
CA ASN A 249 8.32 -10.68 2.34
C ASN A 249 9.03 -9.32 2.42
N LEU A 250 8.28 -8.21 2.45
CA LEU A 250 8.85 -6.89 2.71
C LEU A 250 9.50 -6.85 4.11
N GLN A 251 8.80 -7.34 5.14
CA GLN A 251 9.35 -7.43 6.50
C GLN A 251 10.60 -8.32 6.57
N ARG A 252 10.67 -9.41 5.79
CA ARG A 252 11.88 -10.23 5.67
C ARG A 252 13.03 -9.49 5.01
N SER A 253 12.75 -8.60 4.06
CA SER A 253 13.81 -7.77 3.45
C SER A 253 14.34 -6.71 4.43
N GLU A 254 13.54 -6.28 5.40
CA GLU A 254 13.97 -5.38 6.49
C GLU A 254 14.93 -6.06 7.48
N ASN A 255 15.12 -7.38 7.42
CA ASN A 255 16.14 -8.09 8.20
C ASN A 255 17.56 -7.60 7.90
N ILE A 256 17.80 -7.04 6.72
CA ILE A 256 19.06 -6.37 6.40
C ILE A 256 18.85 -4.87 6.57
N VAL A 257 19.51 -4.29 7.56
CA VAL A 257 19.39 -2.88 7.89
C VAL A 257 20.40 -2.10 7.07
N HIS A 258 19.90 -1.12 6.32
CA HIS A 258 20.72 -0.28 5.45
C HIS A 258 20.69 1.17 5.92
N SER A 259 21.76 1.91 5.62
CA SER A 259 21.80 3.35 5.87
C SER A 259 20.90 4.13 4.90
N PRO A 260 19.94 4.96 5.37
CA PRO A 260 19.09 5.76 4.48
C PRO A 260 19.82 6.97 3.88
N VAL A 261 20.93 7.39 4.50
CA VAL A 261 21.70 8.61 4.17
C VAL A 261 23.20 8.34 4.20
N GLU A 262 23.97 9.21 3.58
CA GLU A 262 25.43 9.22 3.75
C GLU A 262 25.79 10.06 4.97
N GLY A 263 26.60 9.52 5.88
CA GLY A 263 26.76 10.12 7.20
C GLY A 263 27.75 9.39 8.10
N VAL A 264 27.86 9.87 9.34
CA VAL A 264 28.62 9.21 10.40
C VAL A 264 27.64 8.61 11.40
N ILE A 265 27.89 7.38 11.84
CA ILE A 265 27.11 6.73 12.89
C ILE A 265 27.43 7.45 14.21
N TYR A 266 26.44 8.13 14.77
CA TYR A 266 26.58 8.89 16.00
C TYR A 266 26.33 8.02 17.23
N ASN A 267 25.34 7.14 17.18
CA ASN A 267 24.94 6.31 18.31
C ASN A 267 24.48 4.94 17.80
N VAL A 268 24.89 3.88 18.49
CA VAL A 268 24.42 2.51 18.25
C VAL A 268 23.71 2.04 19.53
N ASN A 269 22.54 1.41 19.38
CA ASN A 269 21.86 0.85 20.53
C ASN A 269 22.73 -0.22 21.22
N LYS A 270 22.84 -0.18 22.55
CA LYS A 270 23.64 -1.13 23.34
C LYS A 270 23.23 -2.59 23.11
N ASN A 271 21.94 -2.86 22.93
CA ASN A 271 21.43 -4.19 22.61
C ASN A 271 21.78 -4.60 21.16
N ALA A 272 22.06 -3.62 20.28
CA ALA A 272 22.50 -3.87 18.92
C ALA A 272 24.01 -4.14 18.82
N MET A 273 24.80 -3.71 19.82
CA MET A 273 26.25 -3.93 19.88
C MET A 273 26.63 -5.38 20.23
N THR A 274 25.70 -6.17 20.75
CA THR A 274 25.94 -7.57 21.13
C THR A 274 25.35 -8.51 20.08
N ILE A 275 26.18 -9.39 19.53
CA ILE A 275 25.71 -10.50 18.69
C ILE A 275 24.80 -11.40 19.55
N GLY A 276 23.60 -11.69 19.06
CA GLY A 276 22.55 -12.38 19.82
C GLY A 276 21.70 -11.46 20.70
N GLY A 277 21.95 -10.15 20.70
CA GLY A 277 21.12 -9.15 21.36
C GLY A 277 19.72 -9.08 20.72
N VAL A 278 18.70 -8.86 21.55
CA VAL A 278 17.30 -8.78 21.11
C VAL A 278 16.89 -7.31 21.01
N ILE A 279 16.30 -6.95 19.88
CA ILE A 279 15.82 -5.60 19.59
C ILE A 279 14.31 -5.61 19.47
N SER A 280 13.65 -4.70 20.19
CA SER A 280 12.20 -4.57 20.18
C SER A 280 11.72 -3.82 18.92
N PRO A 281 10.46 -4.02 18.51
CA PRO A 281 9.83 -3.19 17.48
C PRO A 281 9.94 -1.69 17.78
N THR A 282 10.25 -0.90 16.76
CA THR A 282 10.38 0.58 16.82
C THR A 282 11.51 1.09 17.72
N GLU A 283 12.32 0.19 18.27
CA GLU A 283 13.50 0.57 19.03
C GLU A 283 14.57 1.12 18.07
N MET A 284 15.20 2.23 18.45
CA MET A 284 16.32 2.80 17.70
C MET A 284 17.43 1.75 17.60
N LEU A 285 17.96 1.52 16.40
CA LEU A 285 19.17 0.73 16.16
C LEU A 285 20.38 1.63 15.97
N PHE A 286 20.26 2.59 15.03
CA PHE A 286 21.33 3.49 14.64
C PHE A 286 20.83 4.93 14.60
N GLU A 287 21.64 5.86 15.10
CA GLU A 287 21.48 7.28 14.85
C GLU A 287 22.59 7.75 13.90
N ILE A 288 22.22 8.20 12.70
CA ILE A 288 23.16 8.59 11.65
C ILE A 288 23.08 10.09 11.44
N LYS A 289 24.21 10.77 11.57
CA LYS A 289 24.33 12.21 11.29
C LYS A 289 24.75 12.41 9.84
N PRO A 290 23.91 13.02 8.98
CA PRO A 290 24.25 13.24 7.59
C PRO A 290 25.50 14.12 7.45
N VAL A 291 26.30 13.85 6.42
CA VAL A 291 27.41 14.74 6.04
C VAL A 291 26.85 15.76 5.05
N ASP A 292 26.51 16.95 5.54
CA ASP A 292 26.01 18.05 4.71
C ASP A 292 27.16 18.85 4.11
N LYS A 293 27.01 19.25 2.84
CA LYS A 293 27.88 20.23 2.18
C LYS A 293 27.58 21.68 2.58
N HIS A 294 26.42 21.90 3.21
CA HIS A 294 25.96 23.20 3.66
C HIS A 294 25.89 23.21 5.18
N VAL A 295 26.67 24.09 5.78
CA VAL A 295 26.76 24.21 7.23
C VAL A 295 26.05 25.49 7.64
N ARG A 296 25.39 25.45 8.81
CA ARG A 296 24.77 26.64 9.40
C ARG A 296 25.52 27.04 10.64
N ALA A 297 25.43 28.32 10.97
CA ALA A 297 25.88 28.87 12.23
C ALA A 297 24.68 29.46 12.94
N GLU A 298 24.58 29.14 14.22
CA GLU A 298 23.68 29.81 15.13
C GLU A 298 24.44 30.94 15.80
N VAL A 299 24.12 32.17 15.42
CA VAL A 299 24.79 33.40 15.87
C VAL A 299 23.89 34.16 16.82
N LYS A 300 24.46 34.64 17.92
CA LYS A 300 23.79 35.49 18.90
C LYS A 300 24.09 36.95 18.59
N ILE A 301 23.05 37.74 18.31
CA ILE A 301 23.16 39.17 18.03
C ILE A 301 22.52 39.98 19.15
N ASN A 302 23.18 41.06 19.57
CA ASN A 302 22.67 41.96 20.60
C ASN A 302 21.37 42.66 20.12
N PRO A 303 20.31 42.74 20.96
CA PRO A 303 19.03 43.36 20.60
C PRO A 303 19.14 44.79 20.05
N LYS A 304 20.17 45.55 20.44
CA LYS A 304 20.41 46.92 19.95
C LYS A 304 20.62 47.03 18.43
N TYR A 305 20.90 45.93 17.75
CA TYR A 305 21.16 45.89 16.31
C TYR A 305 20.04 45.22 15.51
N ARG A 306 18.89 44.92 16.14
CA ARG A 306 17.80 44.20 15.48
C ARG A 306 17.22 44.95 14.28
N ASP A 307 17.18 46.27 14.35
CA ASP A 307 16.69 47.16 13.29
C ASP A 307 17.61 47.22 12.06
N GLN A 308 18.80 46.64 12.15
CA GLN A 308 19.85 46.70 11.12
C GLN A 308 20.08 45.36 10.42
N ILE A 309 19.51 44.25 10.90
CA ILE A 309 19.74 42.92 10.35
C ILE A 309 18.51 42.38 9.62
N PHE A 310 18.69 41.89 8.39
CA PHE A 310 17.62 41.35 7.56
C PHE A 310 17.97 39.98 6.97
N VAL A 311 16.94 39.15 6.76
CA VAL A 311 17.10 37.86 6.07
C VAL A 311 17.59 38.11 4.64
N GLY A 312 18.59 37.36 4.20
CA GLY A 312 19.24 37.49 2.88
C GLY A 312 20.48 38.38 2.86
N GLU A 313 20.85 39.03 3.97
CA GLU A 313 22.04 39.89 4.01
C GLU A 313 23.35 39.10 3.91
N LYS A 314 24.32 39.70 3.22
CA LYS A 314 25.66 39.13 3.07
C LYS A 314 26.40 39.23 4.40
N THR A 315 26.83 38.07 4.86
CA THR A 315 27.55 37.88 6.12
C THR A 315 28.87 37.19 5.82
N THR A 316 29.85 37.37 6.70
CA THR A 316 31.09 36.61 6.66
C THR A 316 31.27 35.87 7.98
N ILE A 317 31.58 34.58 7.90
CA ILE A 317 31.81 33.74 9.08
C ILE A 317 33.29 33.40 9.21
N SER A 318 33.85 33.63 10.38
CA SER A 318 35.20 33.20 10.75
C SER A 318 35.11 32.17 11.87
N ILE A 319 35.78 31.02 11.73
CA ILE A 319 35.78 29.97 12.74
C ILE A 319 37.01 30.15 13.63
N GLU A 320 36.81 30.33 14.94
CA GLU A 320 37.90 30.66 15.87
C GLU A 320 38.90 29.51 16.06
N SER A 321 38.42 28.27 16.00
CA SER A 321 39.16 27.06 16.38
C SER A 321 40.07 26.48 15.28
N ILE A 322 40.18 27.12 14.11
CA ILE A 322 41.11 26.71 13.05
C ILE A 322 42.49 27.31 13.32
N VAL A 323 43.43 26.47 13.79
CA VAL A 323 44.78 26.86 14.25
C VAL A 323 45.75 27.23 13.10
N ASN A 324 45.32 27.17 11.84
CA ASN A 324 46.19 27.50 10.71
C ASN A 324 46.09 28.98 10.32
N SER A 325 47.24 29.55 9.93
CA SER A 325 47.50 30.92 9.46
C SER A 325 46.71 31.38 8.21
N ARG A 326 45.63 30.68 7.86
CA ARG A 326 44.63 31.02 6.84
C ARG A 326 43.26 31.16 7.50
N ARG A 327 43.12 32.11 8.42
CA ARG A 327 41.81 32.58 8.93
C ARG A 327 41.09 33.31 7.78
N ARG A 328 40.51 32.55 6.86
CA ARG A 328 39.73 33.09 5.74
C ARG A 328 38.25 33.14 6.15
N PRO A 329 37.60 34.30 6.06
CA PRO A 329 36.16 34.37 6.28
C PRO A 329 35.42 33.61 5.18
N TYR A 330 34.46 32.78 5.56
CA TYR A 330 33.56 32.09 4.64
C TYR A 330 32.40 33.01 4.25
N PRO A 331 32.08 33.11 2.95
CA PRO A 331 30.91 33.85 2.51
C PRO A 331 29.63 33.17 3.03
N ALA A 332 28.75 33.97 3.59
CA ALA A 332 27.56 33.50 4.29
C ALA A 332 26.36 34.41 4.03
N ILE A 333 25.15 33.89 4.26
CA ILE A 333 23.89 34.60 4.08
C ILE A 333 23.00 34.34 5.29
N ILE A 334 22.31 35.38 5.78
CA ILE A 334 21.31 35.21 6.83
C ILE A 334 20.11 34.43 6.27
N GLU A 335 19.84 33.25 6.81
CA GLU A 335 18.70 32.41 6.44
C GLU A 335 17.46 32.79 7.26
N ASN A 336 17.63 32.98 8.56
CA ASN A 336 16.51 33.22 9.47
C ASN A 336 16.94 34.02 10.71
N ILE A 337 16.03 34.81 11.25
CA ILE A 337 16.21 35.57 12.48
C ILE A 337 15.03 35.26 13.40
N SER A 338 15.29 34.83 14.63
CA SER A 338 14.26 34.58 15.65
C SER A 338 13.29 35.77 15.76
N PRO A 339 11.97 35.55 15.81
CA PRO A 339 11.01 36.64 15.94
C PRO A 339 11.14 37.36 17.29
N ASP A 340 11.49 36.61 18.34
CA ASP A 340 11.61 37.12 19.72
C ASP A 340 13.04 37.01 20.26
N ILE A 341 13.29 37.78 21.32
CA ILE A 341 14.53 37.78 22.12
C ILE A 341 14.57 36.51 22.98
N ILE A 342 15.76 35.89 23.06
CA ILE A 342 16.03 34.75 23.92
C ILE A 342 16.90 35.20 25.08
N GLU A 343 16.52 34.80 26.29
CA GLU A 343 17.31 35.01 27.50
C GLU A 343 18.21 33.79 27.75
N SER A 344 19.53 34.00 27.87
CA SER A 344 20.47 33.00 28.37
C SER A 344 21.03 33.45 29.71
N LYS A 345 21.10 32.52 30.65
CA LYS A 345 21.74 32.72 31.96
C LYS A 345 23.15 32.17 31.89
N ASP A 346 24.12 33.06 31.76
CA ASP A 346 25.54 32.72 31.81
C ASP A 346 26.10 33.06 33.21
N ASN A 347 27.32 32.60 33.52
CA ASN A 347 28.01 32.87 34.79
C ASN A 347 28.21 34.38 35.10
N THR A 348 27.93 35.26 34.13
CA THR A 348 28.11 36.72 34.22
C THR A 348 26.79 37.51 34.27
N GLY A 349 25.63 36.84 34.25
CA GLY A 349 24.31 37.47 34.33
C GLY A 349 23.33 36.99 33.25
N LEU A 350 22.13 37.59 33.24
CA LEU A 350 21.13 37.42 32.17
C LEU A 350 21.60 38.20 30.94
N LYS A 351 21.77 37.50 29.80
CA LYS A 351 22.05 38.11 28.50
C LYS A 351 20.90 37.84 27.54
N GLU A 352 20.37 38.90 26.99
CA GLU A 352 19.35 38.90 25.93
C GLU A 352 20.01 38.96 24.55
N TYR A 353 19.54 38.13 23.63
CA TYR A 353 20.02 38.11 22.25
C TYR A 353 18.95 37.65 21.26
N TYR A 354 19.09 38.07 20.00
CA TYR A 354 18.40 37.45 18.89
C TYR A 354 19.23 36.30 18.34
N LYS A 355 18.58 35.16 18.14
CA LYS A 355 19.16 34.02 17.45
C LYS A 355 19.05 34.21 15.94
N VAL A 356 20.20 34.27 15.27
CA VAL A 356 20.32 34.41 13.81
C VAL A 356 20.93 33.13 13.24
N MET A 357 20.21 32.52 12.31
CA MET A 357 20.70 31.36 11.56
C MET A 357 21.36 31.86 10.27
N VAL A 358 22.64 31.55 10.13
CA VAL A 358 23.45 31.97 9.00
C VAL A 358 23.92 30.74 8.24
N GLU A 359 23.60 30.66 6.95
CA GLU A 359 24.09 29.61 6.06
C GLU A 359 25.42 30.06 5.45
N PHE A 360 26.45 29.20 5.50
CA PHE A 360 27.75 29.51 4.92
C PHE A 360 28.26 28.39 4.01
N TYR A 361 28.95 28.80 2.94
CA TYR A 361 29.46 27.90 1.92
C TYR A 361 30.93 27.59 2.21
N VAL A 362 31.25 26.30 2.29
CA VAL A 362 32.59 25.81 2.61
C VAL A 362 33.14 25.02 1.43
N SER A 363 34.41 25.22 1.09
CA SER A 363 35.15 24.39 0.13
C SER A 363 35.20 22.92 0.59
N GLU A 364 35.15 21.97 -0.34
CA GLU A 364 35.15 20.53 -0.01
C GLU A 364 36.34 20.10 0.87
N GLY A 365 37.51 20.75 0.73
CA GLY A 365 38.70 20.47 1.56
C GLY A 365 38.68 21.09 2.97
N ASP A 366 37.84 22.11 3.21
CA ASP A 366 37.69 22.72 4.54
C ASP A 366 36.50 22.15 5.31
N LEU A 367 35.49 21.63 4.59
CA LEU A 367 34.28 21.06 5.17
C LEU A 367 34.56 19.88 6.11
N SER A 368 35.56 19.03 5.79
CA SER A 368 35.96 17.91 6.65
C SER A 368 36.54 18.35 8.00
N ASN A 369 36.99 19.60 8.11
CA ASN A 369 37.61 20.14 9.32
C ASN A 369 36.62 20.92 10.20
N ILE A 370 35.40 21.14 9.73
CA ILE A 370 34.36 21.86 10.44
C ILE A 370 33.43 20.87 11.12
N LYS A 371 33.34 20.95 12.44
CA LYS A 371 32.49 20.09 13.28
C LYS A 371 31.39 20.91 13.95
N PRO A 372 30.20 20.34 14.14
CA PRO A 372 29.16 20.95 14.97
C PRO A 372 29.71 21.33 16.35
N GLY A 373 29.32 22.51 16.84
CA GLY A 373 29.76 23.04 18.13
C GLY A 373 31.04 23.88 18.10
N MET A 374 31.70 24.06 16.95
CA MET A 374 32.81 25.00 16.82
C MET A 374 32.32 26.45 16.94
N ILE A 375 33.06 27.29 17.66
CA ILE A 375 32.75 28.71 17.85
C ILE A 375 33.02 29.49 16.54
N VAL A 376 32.09 30.37 16.21
CA VAL A 376 32.11 31.21 15.02
C VAL A 376 31.83 32.67 15.32
N ASP A 377 32.55 33.52 14.63
CA ASP A 377 32.31 34.96 14.55
C ASP A 377 31.62 35.29 13.24
N ALA A 378 30.43 35.87 13.33
CA ALA A 378 29.69 36.37 12.19
C ALA A 378 29.77 37.89 12.12
N ASN A 379 30.22 38.38 10.97
CA ASN A 379 30.26 39.78 10.62
C ASN A 379 29.20 40.04 9.56
N ILE A 380 28.06 40.58 9.99
CA ILE A 380 26.89 40.88 9.17
C ILE A 380 27.05 42.27 8.58
N ILE A 381 26.96 42.40 7.25
CA ILE A 381 27.07 43.70 6.57
C ILE A 381 25.67 44.31 6.49
N THR A 382 25.37 45.28 7.36
CA THR A 382 24.04 45.89 7.55
C THR A 382 23.80 47.15 6.72
N GLY A 383 24.79 47.57 5.94
CA GLY A 383 24.69 48.74 5.08
C GLY A 383 26.04 49.37 4.76
N LYS A 384 26.00 50.50 4.06
CA LYS A 384 27.17 51.32 3.77
C LYS A 384 26.96 52.73 4.29
N HIS A 385 27.88 53.22 5.10
CA HIS A 385 27.92 54.63 5.52
C HIS A 385 29.05 55.34 4.79
N THR A 386 28.89 56.63 4.52
CA THR A 386 30.01 57.44 4.08
C THR A 386 30.89 57.78 5.29
N ILE A 387 32.18 58.01 5.08
CA ILE A 387 33.09 58.41 6.17
C ILE A 387 32.57 59.69 6.86
N LEU A 388 31.97 60.59 6.08
CA LEU A 388 31.35 61.81 6.59
C LEU A 388 30.17 61.53 7.53
N ASP A 389 29.29 60.61 7.15
CA ASP A 389 28.12 60.21 7.96
C ASP A 389 28.55 59.57 9.28
N TYR A 390 29.57 58.71 9.26
CA TYR A 390 30.14 58.12 10.47
C TYR A 390 30.70 59.17 11.44
N LEU A 391 31.49 60.13 10.94
CA LEU A 391 32.09 61.21 11.73
C LEU A 391 31.05 62.21 12.28
N MET A 392 29.98 62.47 11.53
CA MET A 392 28.92 63.40 11.93
C MET A 392 27.81 62.77 12.78
N SER A 393 27.69 61.44 12.78
CA SER A 393 26.67 60.70 13.54
C SER A 393 26.60 61.06 15.04
N PRO A 394 27.70 61.31 15.79
CA PRO A 394 27.63 61.66 17.21
C PRO A 394 27.07 63.07 17.40
N ILE A 395 27.45 63.99 16.51
CA ILE A 395 27.02 65.41 16.54
C ILE A 395 25.52 65.47 16.20
N ALA A 396 25.06 64.74 15.18
CA ALA A 396 23.65 64.70 14.82
C ALA A 396 22.76 64.13 15.95
N LYS A 397 23.24 63.10 16.67
CA LYS A 397 22.51 62.49 17.80
C LYS A 397 22.37 63.44 19.00
N THR A 398 23.40 64.23 19.32
CA THR A 398 23.34 65.21 20.41
C THR A 398 22.41 66.38 20.08
N PHE A 399 22.40 66.86 18.83
CA PHE A 399 21.45 67.90 18.40
C PHE A 399 20.00 67.41 18.42
N LYS A 400 19.70 66.18 17.99
CA LYS A 400 18.33 65.63 18.08
C LYS A 400 17.85 65.44 19.52
N GLY A 401 18.73 64.99 20.43
CA GLY A 401 18.37 64.84 21.85
C GLY A 401 18.13 66.18 22.57
N ALA A 402 18.83 67.24 22.17
CA ALA A 402 18.67 68.58 22.75
C ALA A 402 17.46 69.36 22.20
N LEU A 403 16.92 68.98 21.04
CA LEU A 403 15.75 69.60 20.41
C LEU A 403 14.45 68.79 20.59
N SER A 404 14.48 67.68 21.34
CA SER A 404 13.26 66.95 21.69
C SER A 404 12.60 67.58 22.92
N GLU A 405 11.37 68.05 22.74
CA GLU A 405 10.50 68.56 23.80
C GLU A 405 10.15 67.41 24.78
N PRO A 406 10.28 67.60 26.10
CA PRO A 406 9.80 66.63 27.07
C PRO A 406 8.27 66.56 26.98
N LEU A 407 7.73 65.36 26.73
CA LEU A 407 6.28 65.13 26.78
C LEU A 407 5.72 65.56 28.16
N PRO A 408 4.58 66.26 28.22
CA PRO A 408 3.95 66.58 29.49
C PRO A 408 3.54 65.28 30.20
N SER A 409 3.92 65.17 31.46
CA SER A 409 3.46 64.10 32.35
C SER A 409 2.00 64.39 32.73
N ASP A 410 1.05 63.81 32.01
CA ASP A 410 -0.33 63.72 32.49
C ASP A 410 -0.47 62.54 33.46
N HIS A 411 -1.26 62.80 34.51
CA HIS A 411 -1.50 62.01 35.71
C HIS A 411 -2.04 60.59 35.51
#